data_AF-A0A962BCU1-F1
#
_entry.id   AF-A0A962BCU1-F1
#
_cell.length_a   1.000
_cell.length_b   1.000
_cell.length_c   1.000
_cell.angle_alpha   90.00
_cell.angle_beta   90.00
_cell.angle_gamma   90.00
#
_symmetry.space_group_name_H-M   'P 1'
#
loop_
_entity.id
_entity.type
_entity.pdbx_description
1 polymer ?
#
loop_
_entity_poly.entity_id
_entity_poly.type
_entity_poly.pdbx_seq_one_letter_code
_entity_poly.pdbx_strand_id
1 'polypeptide(L)'
;MDEIAQRLKTTSESCITSYEAWEEDRKSNDRRESLIEAVHELRKVAARLEIEIAVSERNEMASKPIPIPPHRSARKRDYNAERDVNGNSAGHDEGRGNMRAPEGGPPVSRAPRRRRTVTRPAE
;
A
#
# COMPACT_ATOMS: atom_id res chain seq x y z
N MET A 1 -16.81 13.08 -17.45
CA MET A 1 -17.50 13.00 -16.15
C MET A 1 -16.68 12.03 -15.30
N ASP A 2 -16.40 12.39 -14.05
CA ASP A 2 -15.61 11.56 -13.14
C ASP A 2 -16.30 10.20 -12.94
N GLU A 3 -15.59 9.09 -13.20
CA GLU A 3 -16.19 7.74 -13.26
C GLU A 3 -16.88 7.39 -11.95
N ILE A 4 -16.29 7.77 -10.82
CA ILE A 4 -16.83 7.49 -9.48
C ILE A 4 -18.07 8.33 -9.20
N ALA A 5 -18.11 9.59 -9.64
CA ALA A 5 -19.30 10.43 -9.50
C ALA A 5 -20.48 9.86 -10.29
N GLN A 6 -20.23 9.38 -11.51
CA GLN A 6 -21.26 8.73 -12.31
C GLN A 6 -21.74 7.42 -11.67
N ARG A 7 -20.82 6.60 -11.18
CA ARG A 7 -21.16 5.35 -10.49
C ARG A 7 -21.95 5.59 -9.21
N LEU A 8 -21.57 6.58 -8.41
CA LEU A 8 -22.30 6.98 -7.20
C LEU A 8 -23.74 7.38 -7.53
N LYS A 9 -23.93 8.20 -8.57
CA LYS A 9 -25.26 8.61 -9.00
C LYS A 9 -26.12 7.41 -9.36
N THR A 10 -25.63 6.57 -10.27
CA THR A 10 -26.38 5.41 -10.77
C THR A 10 -26.67 4.37 -9.67
N THR A 11 -25.72 4.08 -8.79
CA THR A 11 -25.95 3.11 -7.69
C THR A 11 -26.89 3.65 -6.63
N SER A 12 -26.85 4.96 -6.34
CA SER A 12 -27.77 5.59 -5.39
C SER A 12 -29.20 5.59 -5.94
N GLU A 13 -29.38 5.96 -7.21
CA GLU A 13 -30.68 5.91 -7.90
C GLU A 13 -31.27 4.48 -7.90
N SER A 14 -30.43 3.48 -8.21
CA SER A 14 -30.85 2.07 -8.15
C SER A 14 -31.22 1.64 -6.74
N CYS A 15 -30.47 2.06 -5.72
CA CYS A 15 -30.76 1.71 -4.33
C CYS A 15 -32.07 2.34 -3.83
N ILE A 16 -32.35 3.59 -4.20
CA ILE A 16 -33.61 4.26 -3.87
C ILE A 16 -34.77 3.52 -4.55
N THR A 17 -34.65 3.22 -5.84
CA THR A 17 -35.70 2.51 -6.60
C THR A 17 -36.00 1.13 -6.02
N SER A 18 -34.97 0.34 -5.70
CA SER A 18 -35.15 -0.98 -5.06
C SER A 18 -35.72 -0.87 -3.65
N TYR A 19 -35.42 0.21 -2.92
CA TYR A 19 -35.98 0.46 -1.60
C TYR A 19 -37.47 0.78 -1.66
N GLU A 20 -37.88 1.70 -2.55
CA GLU A 20 -39.29 2.04 -2.78
C GLU A 20 -40.09 0.81 -3.18
N ALA A 21 -39.57 0.01 -4.13
CA ALA A 21 -40.21 -1.25 -4.52
C ALA A 21 -40.36 -2.21 -3.33
N TRP A 22 -39.31 -2.40 -2.52
CA TRP A 22 -39.40 -3.27 -1.34
C TRP A 22 -40.36 -2.71 -0.28
N GLU A 23 -40.48 -1.40 -0.15
CA GLU A 23 -41.38 -0.74 0.81
C GLU A 23 -42.85 -1.00 0.48
N GLU A 24 -43.21 -0.98 -0.82
CA GLU A 24 -44.56 -1.34 -1.31
C GLU A 24 -44.93 -2.80 -1.04
N ASP A 25 -43.97 -3.73 -1.07
CA ASP A 25 -44.20 -5.16 -0.81
C ASP A 25 -43.07 -5.77 0.02
N ARG A 26 -43.17 -5.58 1.33
CA ARG A 26 -42.18 -6.03 2.32
C ARG A 26 -42.11 -7.55 2.49
N LYS A 27 -43.08 -8.30 1.95
CA LYS A 27 -43.13 -9.76 2.05
C LYS A 27 -42.46 -10.43 0.86
N SER A 28 -42.22 -9.70 -0.23
CA SER A 28 -41.49 -10.22 -1.39
C SER A 28 -40.01 -10.46 -1.06
N ASN A 29 -39.57 -11.72 -1.17
CA ASN A 29 -38.16 -12.07 -1.04
C ASN A 29 -37.34 -11.51 -2.21
N ASP A 30 -37.87 -11.54 -3.43
CA ASP A 30 -37.16 -11.04 -4.62
C ASP A 30 -36.84 -9.54 -4.50
N ARG A 31 -37.80 -8.73 -4.04
CA ARG A 31 -37.59 -7.29 -3.82
C ARG A 31 -36.58 -7.04 -2.70
N ARG A 32 -36.62 -7.85 -1.64
CA ARG A 32 -35.64 -7.80 -0.55
C ARG A 32 -34.23 -8.13 -1.05
N GLU A 33 -34.07 -9.18 -1.85
CA GLU A 33 -32.78 -9.57 -2.41
C GLU A 33 -32.22 -8.50 -3.35
N SER A 34 -33.07 -7.93 -4.21
CA SER A 34 -32.70 -6.81 -5.09
C SER A 34 -32.23 -5.58 -4.31
N LEU A 35 -32.93 -5.23 -3.22
CA LEU A 35 -32.49 -4.15 -2.33
C LEU A 35 -31.14 -4.46 -1.67
N ILE A 36 -30.94 -5.70 -1.20
CA ILE A 36 -29.67 -6.12 -0.60
C ILE A 36 -28.53 -5.99 -1.61
N GLU A 37 -28.72 -6.38 -2.87
CA GLU A 37 -27.73 -6.24 -3.93
C GLU A 37 -27.43 -4.76 -4.23
N ALA A 38 -28.46 -3.92 -4.38
CA ALA A 38 -28.28 -2.49 -4.60
C ALA A 38 -27.50 -1.81 -3.46
N VAL A 39 -27.77 -2.20 -2.20
CA VAL A 39 -27.01 -1.72 -1.03
C VAL A 39 -25.56 -2.21 -1.07
N HIS A 40 -25.29 -3.44 -1.54
CA HIS A 40 -23.92 -3.93 -1.70
C HIS A 40 -23.13 -3.13 -2.75
N GLU A 41 -23.75 -2.79 -3.88
CA GLU A 41 -23.11 -1.92 -4.87
C GLU A 41 -22.83 -0.53 -4.31
N LEU A 42 -23.76 0.05 -3.54
CA LEU A 42 -23.55 1.33 -2.87
C LEU A 42 -22.35 1.29 -1.90
N ARG A 43 -22.19 0.19 -1.14
CA ARG A 43 -21.04 -0.02 -0.25
C ARG A 43 -19.71 -0.09 -1.00
N LYS A 44 -19.67 -0.71 -2.18
CA LYS A 44 -18.46 -0.75 -3.02
C LYS A 44 -18.03 0.65 -3.45
N VAL A 45 -19.00 1.49 -3.82
CA VAL A 45 -18.74 2.89 -4.20
C VAL A 45 -18.31 3.72 -2.99
N ALA A 46 -18.95 3.56 -1.84
CA ALA A 46 -18.56 4.24 -0.60
C ALA A 46 -17.11 3.91 -0.19
N ALA A 47 -16.74 2.62 -0.21
CA ALA A 47 -15.36 2.20 0.07
C ALA A 47 -14.35 2.81 -0.93
N ARG A 48 -14.75 3.02 -2.18
CA ARG A 48 -13.88 3.68 -3.15
C ARG A 48 -13.66 5.16 -2.81
N LEU A 49 -14.71 5.87 -2.41
CA LEU A 49 -14.60 7.27 -1.96
C LEU A 49 -13.73 7.40 -0.72
N GLU A 50 -13.86 6.48 0.25
CA GLU A 50 -13.00 6.44 1.44
C GLU A 50 -11.51 6.30 1.08
N ILE A 51 -11.19 5.47 0.07
CA ILE A 51 -9.81 5.35 -0.44
C ILE A 51 -9.33 6.67 -1.04
N GLU A 52 -10.16 7.38 -1.81
CA GLU A 52 -9.76 8.67 -2.41
C GLU A 52 -9.49 9.74 -1.36
N ILE A 53 -10.32 9.77 -0.31
CA ILE A 53 -10.10 10.64 0.85
C ILE A 53 -8.75 10.30 1.49
N ALA A 54 -8.51 9.04 1.84
CA ALA A 54 -7.26 8.62 2.46
C ALA A 54 -6.02 8.87 1.57
N VAL A 55 -6.15 8.71 0.24
CA VAL A 55 -5.08 9.02 -0.72
C VAL A 55 -4.83 10.53 -0.77
N SER A 56 -5.87 11.36 -0.73
CA SER A 56 -5.73 12.82 -0.70
C SER A 56 -4.98 13.30 0.54
N GLU A 57 -5.32 12.75 1.72
CA GLU A 57 -4.63 13.03 2.99
C GLU A 57 -3.17 12.60 2.95
N ARG A 58 -2.91 11.38 2.44
CA ARG A 58 -1.54 10.87 2.28
C ARG A 58 -0.73 11.74 1.34
N ASN A 59 -1.29 12.17 0.21
CA ASN A 59 -0.60 13.03 -0.75
C ASN A 59 -0.26 14.40 -0.12
N GLU A 60 -1.17 14.97 0.66
CA GLU A 60 -0.91 16.18 1.43
C GLU A 60 0.23 15.96 2.43
N MET A 61 0.24 14.84 3.16
CA MET A 61 1.31 14.51 4.11
C MET A 61 2.65 14.18 3.44
N ALA A 62 2.64 13.50 2.30
CA ALA A 62 3.85 13.16 1.54
C ALA A 62 4.53 14.41 0.95
N SER A 63 3.76 15.48 0.70
CA SER A 63 4.30 16.77 0.30
C SER A 63 5.04 17.51 1.42
N LYS A 64 4.80 17.15 2.69
CA LYS A 64 5.46 17.76 3.83
C LYS A 64 6.90 17.19 3.93
N PRO A 65 7.94 18.03 3.83
CA PRO A 65 9.32 17.54 3.86
C PRO A 65 9.62 16.88 5.22
N ILE A 66 10.07 15.63 5.17
CA ILE A 66 10.40 14.86 6.37
C ILE A 66 11.61 15.50 7.05
N PRO A 67 11.53 15.82 8.36
CA PRO A 67 12.67 16.36 9.09
C PRO A 67 13.89 15.45 8.99
N ILE A 68 15.02 16.01 8.58
CA ILE A 68 16.28 15.25 8.49
C ILE A 68 16.73 14.90 9.91
N PRO A 69 17.00 13.63 10.22
CA PRO A 69 17.49 13.24 11.53
C PRO A 69 18.77 13.99 11.92
N PRO A 70 18.96 14.36 13.20
CA PRO A 70 20.08 15.20 13.64
C PRO A 70 21.45 14.59 13.31
N HIS A 71 21.56 13.27 13.30
CA HIS A 71 22.79 12.55 12.94
C HIS A 71 23.10 12.59 11.42
N ARG A 72 22.10 12.84 10.55
CA ARG A 72 22.27 12.93 9.09
C ARG A 72 22.61 14.34 8.64
N SER A 73 22.16 15.36 9.38
CA SER A 73 22.44 16.78 9.11
C SER A 73 23.92 17.14 9.25
N ALA A 74 24.64 16.46 10.16
CA ALA A 74 26.04 16.75 10.46
C ALA A 74 27.02 16.30 9.35
N ARG A 75 26.67 15.29 8.54
CA ARG A 75 27.59 14.71 7.53
C ARG A 75 27.69 15.49 6.20
N LYS A 76 26.92 16.57 6.01
CA LYS A 76 26.83 17.25 4.71
C LYS A 76 27.91 18.32 4.47
N ARG A 77 28.95 18.42 5.29
CA ARG A 77 29.94 19.51 5.19
C ARG A 77 31.40 19.13 4.91
N ASP A 78 31.75 17.86 4.70
CA ASP A 78 33.19 17.51 4.64
C ASP A 78 33.69 16.97 3.28
N TYR A 79 32.84 16.88 2.25
CA TYR A 79 33.25 16.35 0.93
C TYR A 79 33.56 17.43 -0.14
N ASN A 80 33.67 18.70 0.24
CA ASN A 80 34.00 19.78 -0.70
C ASN A 80 34.92 20.88 -0.13
N ALA A 81 35.53 20.65 1.02
CA ALA A 81 36.73 21.37 1.41
C ALA A 81 37.92 20.49 1.01
N GLU A 82 38.98 21.08 0.46
CA GLU A 82 40.27 20.43 0.15
C GLU A 82 40.37 19.71 -1.21
N ARG A 83 39.94 20.37 -2.29
CA ARG A 83 40.78 20.43 -3.50
C ARG A 83 41.69 21.65 -3.37
N ASP A 84 42.75 21.52 -2.59
CA ASP A 84 44.02 22.25 -2.77
C ASP A 84 45.01 21.77 -1.72
N VAL A 85 46.29 21.69 -2.11
CA VAL A 85 47.49 21.33 -1.33
C VAL A 85 47.97 19.87 -1.44
N ASN A 86 48.67 19.66 -2.56
CA ASN A 86 49.93 18.93 -2.70
C ASN A 86 50.63 18.49 -1.38
N GLY A 87 50.83 17.19 -1.17
CA GLY A 87 51.60 16.67 -0.04
C GLY A 87 51.78 15.14 -0.08
N ASN A 88 52.90 14.71 -0.65
CA ASN A 88 53.32 13.31 -0.77
C ASN A 88 53.60 12.68 0.62
N SER A 89 52.91 11.60 1.00
CA SER A 89 53.45 10.59 1.93
C SER A 89 52.68 9.27 1.89
N ALA A 90 53.43 8.22 1.58
CA ALA A 90 53.04 6.83 1.63
C ALA A 90 52.69 6.40 3.07
N GLY A 91 51.65 5.59 3.22
CA GLY A 91 51.19 5.07 4.50
C GLY A 91 50.45 3.75 4.34
N HIS A 92 51.24 2.67 4.22
CA HIS A 92 51.03 1.28 4.67
C HIS A 92 49.59 0.85 5.04
N ASP A 93 48.97 0.05 4.18
CA ASP A 93 47.77 -0.75 4.46
C ASP A 93 48.17 -2.00 5.27
N GLU A 94 47.88 -2.00 6.57
CA GLU A 94 47.87 -3.21 7.38
C GLU A 94 46.54 -3.34 8.10
N GLY A 95 45.66 -4.14 7.50
CA GLY A 95 44.48 -4.66 8.17
C GLY A 95 44.85 -5.57 9.33
N ARG A 96 44.20 -5.37 10.49
CA ARG A 96 43.86 -6.40 11.50
C ARG A 96 43.00 -5.76 12.59
N GLY A 97 41.79 -6.28 12.80
CA GLY A 97 40.89 -5.77 13.84
C GLY A 97 39.56 -6.48 14.01
N ASN A 98 39.58 -7.79 14.27
CA ASN A 98 38.64 -8.49 15.15
C ASN A 98 37.17 -8.69 14.69
N MET A 99 36.93 -9.69 13.82
CA MET A 99 35.59 -10.31 13.72
C MET A 99 35.38 -11.27 14.89
N ARG A 100 34.54 -10.88 15.86
CA ARG A 100 34.03 -11.79 16.89
C ARG A 100 32.65 -12.29 16.44
N ALA A 101 32.61 -13.53 15.96
CA ALA A 101 31.36 -14.24 15.67
C ALA A 101 30.68 -14.67 16.99
N PRO A 102 29.35 -14.53 17.12
CA PRO A 102 28.57 -15.39 17.99
C PRO A 102 28.10 -16.63 17.21
N GLU A 103 28.28 -17.77 17.87
CA GLU A 103 27.98 -19.12 17.40
C GLU A 103 26.48 -19.36 17.16
N GLY A 104 26.17 -20.06 16.07
CA GLY A 104 25.31 -21.24 16.12
C GLY A 104 23.79 -21.09 16.29
N GLY A 105 23.09 -20.72 15.21
CA GLY A 105 21.70 -21.11 14.97
C GLY A 105 21.46 -21.27 13.46
N PRO A 106 20.92 -22.39 12.96
CA PRO A 106 20.86 -22.61 11.52
C PRO A 106 19.85 -21.65 10.86
N PRO A 107 20.15 -21.12 9.66
CA PRO A 107 19.18 -20.33 8.91
C PRO A 107 18.06 -21.26 8.43
N VAL A 108 16.81 -20.95 8.80
CA VAL A 108 15.63 -21.64 8.28
C VAL A 108 15.48 -21.24 6.81
N SER A 109 16.04 -22.06 5.93
CA SER A 109 15.82 -21.99 4.47
C SER A 109 14.34 -22.22 4.20
N ARG A 110 13.59 -21.12 4.02
CA ARG A 110 12.17 -21.17 3.67
C ARG A 110 12.06 -21.74 2.25
N ALA A 111 11.75 -23.03 2.15
CA ALA A 111 11.60 -23.74 0.88
C ALA A 111 10.54 -23.06 -0.02
N PRO A 112 10.74 -23.02 -1.35
CA PRO A 112 9.74 -22.47 -2.26
C PRO A 112 8.48 -23.36 -2.26
N ARG A 113 7.33 -22.75 -2.03
CA ARG A 113 6.01 -23.39 -2.14
C ARG A 113 5.84 -23.95 -3.56
N ARG A 114 5.80 -25.28 -3.69
CA ARG A 114 5.33 -25.97 -4.92
C ARG A 114 3.90 -25.51 -5.22
N ARG A 115 3.69 -24.86 -6.38
CA ARG A 115 2.36 -24.69 -6.98
C ARG A 115 1.81 -26.08 -7.32
N ARG A 116 0.70 -26.49 -6.69
CA ARG A 116 -0.10 -27.61 -7.18
C ARG A 116 -0.83 -27.16 -8.44
N THR A 117 -0.46 -27.71 -9.58
CA THR A 117 -1.32 -27.70 -10.77
C THR A 117 -2.46 -28.67 -10.53
N VAL A 118 -3.69 -28.17 -10.53
CA VAL A 118 -4.89 -29.02 -10.53
C VAL A 118 -5.07 -29.54 -11.95
N THR A 119 -4.75 -30.80 -12.18
CA THR A 119 -5.10 -31.49 -13.41
C THR A 119 -6.60 -31.83 -13.32
N ARG A 120 -7.42 -31.27 -14.22
CA ARG A 120 -8.81 -31.71 -14.41
C ARG A 120 -8.79 -33.12 -15.04
N PRO A 121 -9.55 -34.10 -14.52
CA PRO A 121 -9.84 -35.29 -15.30
C PRO A 121 -10.79 -34.93 -16.45
N ALA A 122 -10.52 -35.49 -17.62
CA ALA A 122 -11.38 -35.43 -18.78
C ALA A 122 -12.36 -36.60 -18.71
N GLU A 123 -13.65 -36.28 -18.63
CA GLU A 123 -14.77 -37.10 -19.12
C GLU A 123 -15.83 -36.14 -19.69
#